data_AF-A0AAV1PW25-F1
#
_entry.id   AF-A0AAV1PW25-F1
#
_cell.length_a   1.000
_cell.length_b   1.000
_cell.length_c   1.000
_cell.angle_alpha   90.00
_cell.angle_beta   90.00
_cell.angle_gamma   90.00
#
_symmetry.space_group_name_H-M   'P 1'
#
loop_
_entity.id
_entity.type
_entity.pdbx_description
1 polymer ?
#
loop_
_entity_poly.entity_id
_entity_poly.type
_entity_poly.pdbx_seq_one_letter_code
_entity_poly.pdbx_strand_id
1 'polypeptide(L)'
;MVCTANYPNVLAFCFLDELQKEFIVTYDPNRISSAVRPYSFIEFDTFIQKTKQRYNSPRSLSTKINLADMQTEIKLRPPYQLSPEDLQTINGFSVHAPSKYKGIAPTQMLEPVTLPGIVSCVLSVLCGGLNLLRGVHAIESILQNDDEDFNYVIAFFLGTAACLYQCYLFAYFSVWRNSKSFLAFALICLSNMYLYELRNMWQILFHVAVGAFMTLQIKLRQPLGKAPDYNV
;
A
#
# COMPACT_ATOMS: atom_id res chain seq x y z
N MET A 1 -1.55 -19.31 -18.12
CA MET A 1 -1.97 -20.27 -19.17
C MET A 1 -1.12 -21.53 -19.02
N VAL A 2 -1.72 -22.71 -19.19
CA VAL A 2 -0.98 -23.99 -19.27
C VAL A 2 -1.35 -24.63 -20.59
N CYS A 3 -0.36 -25.10 -21.34
CA CYS A 3 -0.52 -25.70 -22.65
C CYS A 3 0.43 -26.89 -22.83
N THR A 4 0.22 -27.67 -23.89
CA THR A 4 1.11 -28.77 -24.25
C THR A 4 2.45 -28.23 -24.75
N ALA A 5 3.53 -29.02 -24.61
CA ALA A 5 4.88 -28.60 -25.02
C ALA A 5 4.99 -28.22 -26.51
N ASN A 6 4.10 -28.77 -27.35
CA ASN A 6 4.09 -28.52 -28.79
C ASN A 6 3.25 -27.31 -29.19
N TYR A 7 2.61 -26.64 -28.23
CA TYR A 7 1.82 -25.45 -28.53
C TYR A 7 2.76 -24.28 -28.88
N PRO A 8 2.53 -23.55 -29.99
CA PRO A 8 3.44 -22.49 -30.40
C PRO A 8 3.53 -21.36 -29.36
N ASN A 9 4.74 -21.07 -28.88
CA ASN A 9 4.98 -20.02 -27.87
C ASN A 9 4.39 -18.66 -28.27
N VAL A 10 4.52 -18.29 -29.54
CA VAL A 10 3.97 -17.03 -30.07
C VAL A 10 2.47 -16.94 -29.84
N LEU A 11 1.73 -18.04 -30.07
CA LEU A 11 0.29 -18.06 -29.85
C LEU A 11 -0.06 -17.98 -28.37
N ALA A 12 0.76 -18.58 -27.51
CA ALA A 12 0.58 -18.48 -26.06
C ALA A 12 0.76 -17.04 -25.58
N PHE A 13 1.79 -16.33 -26.06
CA PHE A 13 1.98 -14.92 -25.75
C PHE A 13 0.88 -14.03 -26.34
N CYS A 14 0.45 -14.27 -27.58
CA CYS A 14 -0.67 -13.52 -28.19
C CYS A 14 -1.95 -13.69 -27.38
N PHE A 15 -2.24 -14.91 -26.94
CA PHE A 15 -3.38 -15.21 -26.08
C PHE A 15 -3.32 -14.41 -24.77
N LEU A 16 -2.16 -14.42 -24.09
CA LEU A 16 -1.98 -13.69 -22.83
C LEU A 16 -2.07 -12.17 -23.02
N ASP A 17 -1.52 -11.63 -24.10
CA ASP A 17 -1.58 -10.21 -24.45
C ASP A 17 -3.03 -9.76 -24.73
N GLU A 18 -3.80 -10.53 -25.50
CA GLU A 18 -5.22 -10.24 -25.75
C GLU A 18 -6.05 -10.29 -24.45
N LEU A 19 -5.80 -11.27 -23.59
CA LEU A 19 -6.43 -11.32 -22.26
C LEU A 19 -6.06 -10.12 -21.39
N GLN A 20 -4.79 -9.74 -21.36
CA GLN A 20 -4.32 -8.62 -20.54
C GLN A 20 -4.96 -7.30 -21.01
N LYS A 21 -4.92 -7.03 -22.32
CA LYS A 21 -5.49 -5.82 -22.91
C LYS A 21 -6.98 -5.70 -22.61
N GLU A 22 -7.74 -6.76 -22.85
CA GLU A 22 -9.19 -6.74 -22.57
C GLU A 22 -9.46 -6.59 -21.07
N PHE A 23 -8.69 -7.25 -20.21
CA PHE A 23 -8.88 -7.14 -18.76
C PHE A 23 -8.68 -5.71 -18.26
N ILE A 24 -7.63 -5.03 -18.72
CA ILE A 24 -7.33 -3.63 -18.36
C ILE A 24 -8.38 -2.67 -18.93
N VAL A 25 -8.90 -2.94 -20.14
CA VAL A 25 -9.97 -2.13 -20.74
C VAL A 25 -11.30 -2.33 -20.02
N THR A 26 -11.60 -3.56 -19.59
CA THR A 26 -12.88 -3.91 -18.97
C THR A 26 -12.98 -3.47 -17.52
N TYR A 27 -11.87 -3.51 -16.77
CA TYR A 27 -11.87 -3.25 -15.33
C TYR A 27 -11.00 -2.05 -14.95
N ASP A 28 -11.58 -1.16 -14.15
CA ASP A 28 -10.86 -0.02 -13.59
C ASP A 28 -9.67 -0.45 -12.71
N PRO A 29 -8.47 0.15 -12.87
CA PRO A 29 -7.29 -0.17 -12.06
C PRO A 29 -7.49 -0.04 -10.54
N ASN A 30 -8.32 0.91 -10.07
CA ASN A 30 -8.61 1.07 -8.64
C ASN A 30 -9.50 -0.06 -8.13
N ARG A 31 -10.43 -0.55 -8.95
CA ARG A 31 -11.25 -1.72 -8.62
C ARG A 31 -10.40 -2.99 -8.55
N ILE A 32 -9.44 -3.17 -9.46
CA ILE A 32 -8.51 -4.31 -9.45
C ILE A 32 -7.67 -4.31 -8.17
N SER A 33 -7.12 -3.16 -7.79
CA SER A 33 -6.24 -3.04 -6.61
C SER A 33 -6.98 -3.13 -5.26
N SER A 34 -8.30 -2.92 -5.23
CA SER A 34 -9.11 -3.01 -4.01
C SER A 34 -9.87 -4.32 -3.86
N ALA A 35 -9.67 -5.29 -4.76
CA ALA A 35 -10.36 -6.57 -4.72
C ALA A 35 -9.88 -7.47 -3.56
N VAL A 36 -10.76 -7.71 -2.57
CA VAL A 36 -10.47 -8.57 -1.41
C VAL A 36 -11.10 -9.96 -1.55
N ARG A 37 -12.19 -10.08 -2.31
CA ARG A 37 -12.95 -11.33 -2.43
C ARG A 37 -12.31 -12.25 -3.48
N PRO A 38 -12.19 -13.56 -3.20
CA PRO A 38 -11.82 -14.55 -4.23
C PRO A 38 -12.75 -14.45 -5.45
N TYR A 39 -12.18 -14.47 -6.65
CA TYR A 39 -12.91 -14.40 -7.92
C TYR A 39 -13.78 -13.13 -8.10
N SER A 40 -13.31 -11.98 -7.60
CA SER A 40 -14.00 -10.68 -7.75
C SER A 40 -14.31 -10.27 -9.22
N PHE A 41 -13.64 -10.88 -10.19
CA PHE A 41 -13.76 -10.61 -11.63
C PHE A 41 -14.21 -11.86 -12.42
N ILE A 42 -15.03 -12.72 -11.80
CA ILE A 42 -15.47 -13.99 -12.41
C ILE A 42 -16.20 -13.81 -13.75
N GLU A 43 -16.84 -12.67 -13.97
CA GLU A 43 -17.51 -12.34 -15.24
C GLU A 43 -16.56 -12.37 -16.44
N PHE A 44 -15.26 -12.12 -16.22
CA PHE A 44 -14.23 -12.19 -17.25
C PHE A 44 -14.02 -13.61 -17.79
N ASP A 45 -14.46 -14.65 -17.07
CA ASP A 45 -14.32 -16.04 -17.53
C ASP A 45 -14.99 -16.25 -18.91
N THR A 46 -16.11 -15.56 -19.16
CA THR A 46 -16.77 -15.62 -20.48
C THR A 46 -15.85 -15.16 -21.62
N PHE A 47 -15.05 -14.11 -21.38
CA PHE A 47 -14.06 -13.65 -22.35
C PHE A 47 -12.91 -14.66 -22.47
N ILE A 48 -12.39 -15.16 -21.33
CA ILE A 48 -11.33 -16.17 -21.32
C ILE A 48 -11.72 -17.39 -22.15
N GLN A 49 -12.93 -17.94 -21.97
CA GLN A 49 -13.38 -19.12 -22.70
C GLN A 49 -13.52 -18.85 -24.21
N LYS A 50 -14.10 -17.71 -24.60
CA LYS A 50 -14.23 -17.31 -26.01
C LYS A 50 -12.87 -17.16 -26.68
N THR A 51 -11.93 -16.49 -26.02
CA THR A 51 -10.56 -16.30 -26.52
C THR A 51 -9.84 -17.64 -26.57
N LYS A 52 -9.96 -18.49 -25.55
CA LYS A 52 -9.36 -19.84 -25.53
C LYS A 52 -9.82 -20.70 -26.71
N GLN A 53 -11.12 -20.72 -27.00
CA GLN A 53 -11.66 -21.47 -28.15
C GLN A 53 -11.08 -20.98 -29.48
N ARG A 54 -10.92 -19.66 -29.64
CA ARG A 54 -10.28 -19.06 -30.81
C ARG A 54 -8.85 -19.57 -30.97
N TYR A 55 -8.03 -19.44 -29.93
CA TYR A 55 -6.61 -19.82 -29.92
C TYR A 55 -6.32 -21.32 -30.03
N ASN A 56 -7.31 -22.16 -29.76
CA ASN A 56 -7.24 -23.60 -30.00
C ASN A 56 -7.66 -24.01 -31.43
N SER A 57 -8.25 -23.10 -32.21
CA SER A 57 -8.82 -23.39 -33.52
C SER A 57 -8.02 -22.69 -34.64
N PRO A 58 -7.13 -23.38 -35.37
CA PRO A 58 -6.27 -22.78 -36.40
C PRO A 58 -7.03 -21.99 -37.47
N ARG A 59 -8.26 -22.44 -37.78
CA ARG A 59 -9.14 -21.83 -38.79
C ARG A 59 -9.71 -20.47 -38.37
N SER A 60 -9.81 -20.21 -37.07
CA SER A 60 -10.37 -18.96 -36.51
C SER A 60 -9.31 -17.88 -36.25
N LEU A 61 -8.02 -18.23 -36.31
CA LEU A 61 -6.91 -17.31 -36.01
C LEU A 61 -6.55 -16.38 -37.17
N SER A 62 -6.78 -16.84 -38.40
CA SER A 62 -6.20 -16.25 -39.61
C SER A 62 -6.65 -14.81 -39.90
N THR A 63 -7.66 -14.30 -39.21
CA THR A 63 -8.33 -13.04 -39.55
C THR A 63 -8.05 -11.88 -38.58
N LYS A 64 -7.36 -12.09 -37.44
CA LYS A 64 -7.29 -11.05 -36.38
C LYS A 64 -5.98 -10.89 -35.59
N ILE A 65 -4.94 -11.69 -35.83
CA ILE A 65 -3.72 -11.64 -35.00
C ILE A 65 -2.54 -11.07 -35.79
N ASN A 66 -1.91 -10.01 -35.26
CA ASN A 66 -0.61 -9.51 -35.72
C ASN A 66 0.51 -10.47 -35.27
N LEU A 67 0.49 -11.68 -35.85
CA LEU A 67 1.43 -12.74 -35.48
C LEU A 67 2.88 -12.35 -35.80
N ALA A 68 3.06 -11.56 -36.85
CA ALA A 68 4.37 -11.08 -37.29
C ALA A 68 5.04 -10.19 -36.24
N ASP A 69 4.32 -9.25 -35.64
CA ASP A 69 4.86 -8.33 -34.65
C ASP A 69 5.27 -9.06 -33.36
N MET A 70 4.45 -10.00 -32.91
CA MET A 70 4.80 -10.78 -31.72
C MET A 70 5.95 -11.76 -32.00
N GLN A 71 6.03 -12.30 -33.21
CA GLN A 71 7.18 -13.11 -33.63
C GLN A 71 8.48 -12.32 -33.65
N THR A 72 8.46 -11.07 -34.12
CA THR A 72 9.66 -10.21 -34.12
C THR A 72 10.03 -9.83 -32.70
N GLU A 73 9.07 -9.48 -31.84
CA GLU A 73 9.32 -9.16 -30.43
C GLU A 73 9.97 -10.33 -29.69
N ILE A 74 9.42 -11.54 -29.79
CA ILE A 74 9.97 -12.74 -29.13
C ILE A 74 11.39 -13.05 -29.64
N LYS A 75 11.67 -12.82 -30.93
CA LYS A 75 13.02 -13.00 -31.48
C LYS A 75 14.00 -11.95 -30.98
N LEU A 76 13.57 -10.69 -30.91
CA LEU A 76 14.40 -9.57 -30.44
C LEU A 76 14.62 -9.63 -28.93
N ARG A 77 13.65 -10.16 -28.18
CA ARG A 77 13.65 -10.27 -26.72
C ARG A 77 13.10 -11.64 -26.33
N PRO A 78 13.94 -12.68 -26.26
CA PRO A 78 13.49 -14.00 -25.87
C PRO A 78 12.92 -13.97 -24.45
N PRO A 79 11.77 -14.64 -24.20
CA PRO A 79 11.19 -14.74 -22.86
C PRO A 79 12.19 -15.35 -21.89
N TYR A 80 12.30 -14.74 -20.70
CA TYR A 80 13.11 -15.29 -19.63
C TYR A 80 12.55 -16.64 -19.17
N GLN A 81 13.41 -17.66 -19.11
CA GLN A 81 13.04 -18.99 -18.64
C GLN A 81 13.33 -19.09 -17.14
N LEU A 82 12.29 -19.34 -16.35
CA LEU A 82 12.43 -19.60 -14.91
C LEU A 82 12.89 -21.04 -14.71
N SER A 83 13.96 -21.25 -13.93
CA SER A 83 14.40 -22.61 -13.58
C SER A 83 13.53 -23.18 -12.44
N PRO A 84 13.48 -24.50 -12.26
CA PRO A 84 12.82 -25.11 -11.11
C PRO A 84 13.43 -24.66 -9.77
N GLU A 85 14.71 -24.29 -9.76
CA GLU A 85 15.38 -23.75 -8.56
C GLU A 85 14.82 -22.38 -8.18
N ASP A 86 14.48 -21.54 -9.17
CA ASP A 86 13.82 -20.24 -8.95
C ASP A 86 12.43 -20.40 -8.29
N LEU A 87 11.76 -21.53 -8.50
CA LEU A 87 10.43 -21.80 -7.95
C LEU A 87 10.46 -22.43 -6.55
N GLN A 88 11.53 -23.12 -6.17
CA GLN A 88 11.65 -23.79 -4.85
C GLN A 88 11.84 -22.80 -3.68
N THR A 89 12.37 -21.61 -3.93
CA THR A 89 12.62 -20.59 -2.89
C THR A 89 11.35 -20.02 -2.25
N ILE A 90 10.16 -20.32 -2.78
CA ILE A 90 8.88 -19.82 -2.26
C ILE A 90 8.38 -20.67 -1.06
N ASN A 91 8.89 -21.89 -0.87
CA ASN A 91 8.41 -22.82 0.18
C ASN A 91 9.11 -22.71 1.55
N GLY A 92 9.51 -21.49 1.95
CA GLY A 92 9.44 -21.13 3.37
C GLY A 92 10.69 -21.24 4.25
N PHE A 93 11.92 -21.37 3.73
CA PHE A 93 13.11 -21.17 4.56
C PHE A 93 14.27 -20.49 3.81
N SER A 94 14.74 -19.38 4.41
CA SER A 94 16.04 -18.71 4.26
C SER A 94 16.19 -17.50 3.30
N VAL A 95 16.44 -16.36 3.95
CA VAL A 95 17.46 -15.31 3.70
C VAL A 95 17.59 -14.71 2.28
N HIS A 96 17.13 -13.46 2.19
CA HIS A 96 17.62 -12.38 1.31
C HIS A 96 18.23 -12.77 -0.04
N ALA A 97 17.38 -13.06 -1.02
CA ALA A 97 17.63 -12.68 -2.40
C ALA A 97 16.44 -11.79 -2.84
N PRO A 98 16.65 -10.52 -3.23
CA PRO A 98 15.56 -9.72 -3.75
C PRO A 98 15.10 -10.37 -5.06
N SER A 99 13.86 -10.88 -5.09
CA SER A 99 13.28 -11.36 -6.33
C SER A 99 13.32 -10.22 -7.35
N LYS A 100 14.01 -10.43 -8.46
CA LYS A 100 14.14 -9.44 -9.55
C LYS A 100 12.82 -9.19 -10.28
N TYR A 101 11.75 -9.90 -9.92
CA TYR A 101 10.44 -9.78 -10.51
C TYR A 101 9.50 -8.99 -9.60
N LYS A 102 9.43 -7.67 -9.86
CA LYS A 102 8.42 -6.80 -9.26
C LYS A 102 7.17 -6.91 -10.13
N GLY A 103 6.09 -7.47 -9.58
CA GLY A 103 4.87 -7.79 -10.31
C GLY A 103 4.26 -6.60 -11.08
N ILE A 104 3.51 -6.94 -12.13
CA ILE A 104 2.87 -6.02 -13.10
C ILE A 104 1.69 -5.24 -12.49
N ALA A 105 1.29 -5.54 -11.25
CA ALA A 105 0.20 -4.83 -10.59
C ALA A 105 0.73 -3.54 -9.91
N PRO A 106 0.22 -2.34 -10.25
CA PRO A 106 0.44 -1.14 -9.47
C PRO A 106 -0.45 -1.19 -8.22
N THR A 107 -0.35 -2.25 -7.43
CA THR A 107 -0.79 -2.19 -6.04
C THR A 107 0.25 -1.35 -5.33
N GLN A 108 -0.05 -0.06 -5.13
CA GLN A 108 0.66 0.83 -4.21
C GLN A 108 0.48 0.33 -2.77
N MET A 109 0.94 -0.89 -2.50
CA MET A 109 1.01 -1.44 -1.17
C MET A 109 2.20 -0.80 -0.48
N LEU A 110 2.00 -0.39 0.77
CA LEU A 110 3.09 0.05 1.61
C LEU A 110 3.93 -1.18 2.00
N GLU A 111 5.25 -1.01 2.12
CA GLU A 111 6.14 -2.09 2.59
C GLU A 111 5.62 -2.72 3.90
N PRO A 112 5.85 -4.02 4.12
CA PRO A 112 5.42 -4.69 5.34
C PRO A 112 5.91 -3.93 6.58
N VAL A 113 5.06 -3.89 7.61
CA VAL A 113 5.33 -3.10 8.82
C VAL A 113 6.56 -3.67 9.52
N THR A 114 7.56 -2.82 9.75
CA THR A 114 8.78 -3.19 10.49
C THR A 114 8.50 -3.17 12.00
N LEU A 115 9.22 -3.99 12.78
CA LEU A 115 9.16 -3.96 14.25
C LEU A 115 9.23 -2.55 14.87
N PRO A 116 10.18 -1.67 14.47
CA PRO A 116 10.19 -0.29 14.99
C PRO A 116 8.95 0.51 14.61
N GLY A 117 8.31 0.21 13.47
CA GLY A 117 7.04 0.81 13.07
C GLY A 117 5.84 0.35 13.91
N ILE A 118 5.85 -0.91 14.37
CA ILE A 118 4.85 -1.42 15.32
C ILE A 118 5.02 -0.71 16.67
N VAL A 119 6.25 -0.64 17.18
CA VAL A 119 6.57 0.02 18.45
C VAL A 119 6.17 1.49 18.40
N SER A 120 6.50 2.20 17.33
CA SER A 120 6.12 3.61 17.18
C SER A 120 4.60 3.79 17.19
N CYS A 121 3.85 2.91 16.50
CA CYS A 121 2.39 2.96 16.45
C CYS A 121 1.76 2.74 17.83
N VAL A 122 2.24 1.74 18.58
CA VAL A 122 1.78 1.47 19.96
C VAL A 122 2.04 2.68 20.87
N LEU A 123 3.25 3.24 20.84
CA LEU A 123 3.59 4.42 21.63
C LEU A 123 2.72 5.63 21.26
N SER A 124 2.43 5.83 19.97
CA SER A 124 1.57 6.92 19.51
C SER A 124 0.12 6.77 19.99
N VAL A 125 -0.44 5.56 19.96
CA VAL A 125 -1.76 5.25 20.50
C VAL A 125 -1.81 5.49 22.01
N LEU A 126 -0.77 5.08 22.74
CA LEU A 126 -0.65 5.36 24.17
C LEU A 126 -0.59 6.87 24.47
N CYS A 127 0.19 7.64 23.70
CA CYS A 127 0.21 9.10 23.80
C CYS A 127 -1.17 9.72 23.55
N GLY A 128 -1.91 9.24 22.54
CA GLY A 128 -3.29 9.65 22.30
C GLY A 128 -4.22 9.32 23.46
N GLY A 129 -4.11 8.12 24.03
CA GLY A 129 -4.90 7.70 25.20
C GLY A 129 -4.63 8.56 26.45
N LEU A 130 -3.36 8.87 26.73
CA LEU A 130 -2.98 9.73 27.86
C LEU A 130 -3.49 11.17 27.68
N ASN A 131 -3.42 11.70 26.45
CA ASN A 131 -3.97 13.01 26.12
C ASN A 131 -5.49 13.02 26.30
N LEU A 132 -6.19 11.98 25.84
CA LEU A 132 -7.64 11.84 25.98
C LEU A 132 -8.06 11.76 27.44
N LEU A 133 -7.39 10.94 28.26
CA LEU A 133 -7.69 10.81 29.68
C LEU A 133 -7.58 12.16 30.41
N ARG A 134 -6.52 12.91 30.13
CA ARG A 134 -6.36 14.26 30.71
C ARG A 134 -7.35 15.28 30.16
N GLY A 135 -7.70 15.19 28.89
CA GLY A 135 -8.75 16.03 28.29
C GLY A 135 -10.12 15.79 28.94
N VAL A 136 -10.47 14.53 29.20
CA VAL A 136 -11.72 14.17 29.91
C VAL A 136 -11.70 14.69 31.34
N HIS A 137 -10.59 14.51 32.06
CA HIS A 137 -10.49 15.02 33.43
C HIS A 137 -10.52 16.56 33.49
N ALA A 138 -9.96 17.24 32.50
CA ALA A 138 -10.06 18.69 32.38
C ALA A 138 -11.51 19.15 32.09
N ILE A 139 -12.31 18.38 31.34
CA ILE A 139 -13.75 18.63 31.17
C ILE A 139 -14.49 18.50 32.51
N GLU A 140 -14.18 17.47 33.30
CA GLU A 140 -14.77 17.31 34.64
C GLU A 140 -14.44 18.50 35.55
N SER A 141 -13.21 19.02 35.45
CA SER A 141 -12.77 20.22 36.20
C SER A 141 -13.53 21.49 35.78
N ILE A 142 -13.74 21.71 34.49
CA ILE A 142 -14.54 22.85 33.97
C ILE A 142 -15.99 22.78 34.44
N LEU A 143 -16.57 21.59 34.49
CA LEU A 143 -17.96 21.45 34.96
C LEU A 143 -18.10 21.82 36.44
N GLN A 144 -17.01 21.75 37.20
CA GLN A 144 -16.97 22.08 38.63
C GLN A 144 -16.54 23.54 38.89
N ASN A 145 -15.73 24.15 38.02
CA ASN A 145 -15.19 25.50 38.18
C ASN A 145 -15.44 26.31 36.90
N ASP A 146 -16.18 27.41 37.00
CA ASP A 146 -16.72 28.22 35.89
C ASP A 146 -15.65 29.14 35.21
N ASP A 147 -14.45 28.61 34.98
CA ASP A 147 -13.26 29.36 34.54
C ASP A 147 -12.69 28.92 33.16
N GLU A 148 -11.80 29.73 32.59
CA GLU A 148 -11.25 29.72 31.20
C GLU A 148 -10.48 28.44 30.72
N ASP A 149 -10.69 27.27 31.32
CA ASP A 149 -9.92 26.04 31.06
C ASP A 149 -10.27 25.32 29.74
N PHE A 150 -11.27 25.80 28.99
CA PHE A 150 -11.74 25.14 27.76
C PHE A 150 -10.66 25.05 26.67
N ASN A 151 -9.74 26.02 26.61
CA ASN A 151 -8.63 25.99 25.66
C ASN A 151 -7.66 24.83 25.92
N TYR A 152 -7.45 24.45 27.18
CA TYR A 152 -6.62 23.30 27.52
C TYR A 152 -7.27 21.99 27.09
N VAL A 153 -8.60 21.87 27.27
CA VAL A 153 -9.38 20.74 26.75
C VAL A 153 -9.17 20.61 25.25
N ILE A 154 -9.37 21.69 24.49
CA ILE A 154 -9.15 21.68 23.04
C ILE A 154 -7.73 21.20 22.71
N ALA A 155 -6.71 21.69 23.42
CA ALA A 155 -5.32 21.27 23.18
C ALA A 155 -5.08 19.78 23.43
N PHE A 156 -5.70 19.18 24.47
CA PHE A 156 -5.64 17.74 24.72
C PHE A 156 -6.29 16.93 23.59
N PHE A 157 -7.49 17.31 23.15
CA PHE A 157 -8.19 16.62 22.07
C PHE A 157 -7.49 16.78 20.72
N LEU A 158 -6.94 17.96 20.43
CA LEU A 158 -6.15 18.22 19.23
C LEU A 158 -4.89 17.34 19.19
N GLY A 159 -4.19 17.22 20.32
CA GLY A 159 -3.04 16.32 20.46
C GLY A 159 -3.42 14.85 20.26
N THR A 160 -4.56 14.40 20.79
CA THR A 160 -5.11 13.05 20.57
C THR A 160 -5.41 12.79 19.11
N ALA A 161 -6.14 13.70 18.46
CA ALA A 161 -6.51 13.59 17.05
C ALA A 161 -5.27 13.52 16.15
N ALA A 162 -4.26 14.34 16.43
CA ALA A 162 -3.01 14.33 15.67
C ALA A 162 -2.23 13.01 15.82
N CYS A 163 -2.19 12.41 17.01
CA CYS A 163 -1.54 11.09 17.24
C CYS A 163 -2.25 9.97 16.47
N LEU A 164 -3.58 9.95 16.50
CA LEU A 164 -4.39 8.97 15.75
C LEU A 164 -4.23 9.18 14.24
N TYR A 165 -4.17 10.43 13.79
CA TYR A 165 -3.96 10.76 12.38
C TYR A 165 -2.57 10.30 11.89
N GLN A 166 -1.52 10.41 12.70
CA GLN A 166 -0.22 9.82 12.37
C GLN A 166 -0.29 8.28 12.24
N CYS A 167 -1.03 7.59 13.12
CA CYS A 167 -1.22 6.14 13.01
C CYS A 167 -1.99 5.77 11.74
N TYR A 168 -3.02 6.54 11.39
CA TYR A 168 -3.77 6.38 10.15
C TYR A 168 -2.87 6.57 8.92
N LEU A 169 -2.08 7.64 8.88
CA LEU A 169 -1.13 7.90 7.79
C LEU A 169 -0.02 6.84 7.71
N PHE A 170 0.34 6.22 8.83
CA PHE A 170 1.26 5.10 8.84
C PHE A 170 0.63 3.84 8.24
N ALA A 171 -0.64 3.57 8.50
CA ALA A 171 -1.36 2.39 8.01
C ALA A 171 -1.78 2.50 6.54
N TYR A 172 -2.25 3.67 6.08
CA TYR A 172 -2.84 3.87 4.76
C TYR A 172 -1.98 4.72 3.82
N PHE A 173 -2.04 4.38 2.53
CA PHE A 173 -1.33 5.14 1.49
C PHE A 173 -2.03 6.48 1.21
N SER A 174 -1.25 7.56 1.12
CA SER A 174 -1.72 8.87 0.68
C SER A 174 -0.63 9.57 -0.14
N VAL A 175 -1.00 10.21 -1.24
CA VAL A 175 -0.05 10.89 -2.15
C VAL A 175 0.73 12.01 -1.43
N TRP A 176 0.10 12.66 -0.45
CA TRP A 176 0.69 13.75 0.33
C TRP A 176 1.12 13.33 1.74
N ARG A 177 1.34 12.02 1.96
CA ARG A 177 1.57 11.44 3.29
C ARG A 177 2.68 12.14 4.09
N ASN A 178 3.79 12.47 3.47
CA ASN A 178 4.92 13.11 4.16
C ASN A 178 4.59 14.54 4.64
N SER A 179 3.91 15.32 3.80
CA SER A 179 3.47 16.68 4.17
C SER A 179 2.41 16.62 5.27
N LYS A 180 1.41 15.74 5.13
CA LYS A 180 0.36 15.52 6.13
C LYS A 180 0.92 15.03 7.47
N SER A 181 1.93 14.15 7.45
CA SER A 181 2.60 13.66 8.66
C SER A 181 3.40 14.76 9.36
N PHE A 182 4.06 15.64 8.60
CA PHE A 182 4.79 16.77 9.17
C PHE A 182 3.84 17.79 9.81
N LEU A 183 2.69 18.06 9.16
CA LEU A 183 1.65 18.91 9.72
C LEU A 183 1.07 18.31 11.01
N ALA A 184 0.81 17.00 11.04
CA ALA A 184 0.37 16.30 12.24
C ALA A 184 1.40 16.40 13.38
N PHE A 185 2.69 16.27 13.07
CA PHE A 185 3.76 16.46 14.04
C PHE A 185 3.83 17.88 14.59
N ALA A 186 3.70 18.89 13.72
CA ALA A 186 3.65 20.29 14.14
C ALA A 186 2.47 20.55 15.09
N LEU A 187 1.29 19.97 14.80
CA LEU A 187 0.13 20.03 15.70
C LEU A 187 0.43 19.37 17.06
N ILE A 188 1.09 18.21 17.09
CA ILE A 188 1.51 17.57 18.35
C ILE A 188 2.42 18.51 19.15
N CYS A 189 3.41 19.13 18.51
CA CYS A 189 4.31 20.07 19.18
C CYS A 189 3.57 21.30 19.73
N LEU A 190 2.71 21.91 18.92
CA LEU A 190 1.92 23.09 19.33
C LEU A 190 0.97 22.75 20.48
N SER A 191 0.24 21.64 20.41
CA SER A 191 -0.63 21.18 21.49
C SER A 191 0.15 20.92 22.79
N ASN A 192 1.32 20.28 22.71
CA ASN A 192 2.14 20.01 23.90
C ASN A 192 2.81 21.28 24.46
N MET A 193 3.20 22.22 23.60
CA MET A 193 3.70 23.53 24.03
C MET A 193 2.63 24.35 24.71
N TYR A 194 1.39 24.34 24.23
CA TYR A 194 0.28 25.04 24.87
C TYR A 194 -0.02 24.47 26.27
N LEU A 195 0.21 23.17 26.45
CA LEU A 195 0.03 22.46 27.72
C LEU A 195 1.26 22.48 28.63
N TYR A 196 2.21 23.40 28.41
CA TYR A 196 3.49 23.40 29.16
C TYR A 196 3.33 23.62 30.67
N GLU A 197 2.31 24.38 31.09
CA GLU A 197 2.04 24.65 32.50
C GLU A 197 1.46 23.42 33.22
N LEU A 198 0.71 22.58 32.48
CA LEU A 198 0.03 21.39 32.98
C LEU A 198 0.87 20.11 32.88
N ARG A 199 2.03 20.16 32.21
CA ARG A 199 2.86 19.00 31.90
C ARG A 199 4.29 19.18 32.38
N ASN A 200 4.85 18.12 32.96
CA ASN A 200 6.28 18.08 33.25
C ASN A 200 7.08 18.10 31.93
N MET A 201 8.23 18.77 31.92
CA MET A 201 9.19 18.80 30.80
C MET A 201 9.50 17.41 30.24
N TRP A 202 9.64 16.39 31.10
CA TRP A 202 9.85 15.00 30.68
C TRP A 202 8.68 14.40 29.90
N GLN A 203 7.44 14.77 30.26
CA GLN A 203 6.23 14.33 29.55
C GLN A 203 6.14 15.00 28.19
N ILE A 204 6.40 16.32 28.12
CA ILE A 204 6.42 17.07 26.86
C ILE A 204 7.45 16.45 25.91
N LEU A 205 8.67 16.21 26.41
CA LEU A 205 9.74 15.59 25.63
C LEU A 205 9.35 14.19 25.13
N PHE A 206 8.70 13.38 25.97
CA PHE A 206 8.21 12.06 25.58
C PHE A 206 7.20 12.14 24.44
N HIS A 207 6.17 12.98 24.54
CA HIS A 207 5.15 13.12 23.50
C HIS A 207 5.73 13.64 22.17
N VAL A 208 6.66 14.61 22.23
CA VAL A 208 7.34 15.13 21.04
C VAL A 208 8.24 14.06 20.43
N ALA A 209 9.00 13.32 21.23
CA ALA A 209 9.88 12.25 20.74
C ALA A 209 9.09 11.13 20.04
N VAL A 210 7.95 10.71 20.60
CA VAL A 210 7.07 9.71 19.98
C VAL A 210 6.50 10.22 18.66
N GLY A 211 6.01 11.46 18.60
CA GLY A 211 5.50 12.07 17.37
C GLY A 211 6.57 12.23 16.28
N ALA A 212 7.81 12.55 16.67
CA ALA A 212 8.95 12.64 15.76
C ALA A 212 9.36 11.26 15.23
N PHE A 213 9.42 10.26 16.12
CA PHE A 213 9.74 8.88 15.76
C PHE A 213 8.69 8.29 14.80
N MET A 214 7.39 8.52 15.07
CA MET A 214 6.32 8.15 14.13
C MET A 214 6.47 8.82 12.76
N THR A 215 6.78 10.12 12.73
CA THR A 215 6.98 10.85 11.47
C THR A 215 8.18 10.31 10.69
N LEU A 216 9.25 9.93 11.38
CA LEU A 216 10.41 9.27 10.77
C LEU A 216 10.01 7.93 10.17
N GLN A 217 9.28 7.09 10.90
CA GLN A 217 8.81 5.78 10.41
C GLN A 217 7.86 5.92 9.21
N ILE A 218 7.00 6.94 9.19
CA ILE A 218 6.14 7.27 8.04
C ILE A 218 6.97 7.69 6.82
N LYS A 219 8.05 8.45 7.00
CA LYS A 219 8.96 8.83 5.90
C LYS A 219 9.76 7.64 5.38
N LEU A 220 10.24 6.77 6.27
CA LEU A 220 11.07 5.62 5.91
C LEU A 220 10.25 4.52 5.20
N ARG A 221 8.95 4.38 5.50
CA ARG A 221 8.09 3.37 4.87
C ARG A 221 7.72 3.76 3.43
N GLN A 222 8.51 3.36 2.45
CA GLN A 222 8.25 3.72 1.05
C GLN A 222 7.02 2.99 0.49
N PRO A 223 6.28 3.59 -0.47
CA PRO A 223 5.34 2.83 -1.28
C PRO A 223 6.13 1.80 -2.11
N LEU A 224 5.65 0.55 -2.18
CA LEU A 224 6.28 -0.50 -2.97
C LEU A 224 6.37 -0.01 -4.42
N GLY A 225 7.58 0.42 -4.81
CA GLY A 225 7.76 1.22 -6.02
C GLY A 225 7.28 0.55 -7.31
N LYS A 226 6.87 1.36 -8.28
CA LYS A 226 6.62 0.95 -9.68
C LYS A 226 7.87 0.26 -10.26
N ALA A 227 7.69 -0.76 -11.10
CA ALA A 227 8.79 -1.36 -11.84
C ALA A 227 9.46 -0.30 -12.75
N PRO A 228 10.80 -0.31 -12.90
CA PRO A 228 11.54 0.72 -13.63
C PRO A 228 11.26 0.81 -15.14
N ASP A 229 10.46 -0.08 -15.73
CA ASP A 229 10.24 -0.13 -17.19
C ASP A 229 8.78 0.12 -17.63
N TYR A 230 8.00 0.89 -16.89
CA TYR A 230 6.63 1.25 -17.29
C TYR A 230 6.57 2.62 -18.00
N ASN A 231 7.08 2.67 -19.24
CA ASN A 231 6.79 3.74 -20.18
C ASN A 231 5.72 3.24 -21.16
N VAL A 232 4.46 3.55 -20.85
CA VAL A 232 3.36 3.61 -21.83
C VAL A 232 2.80 5.02 -21.78
#